data_AF-A0A060YAK1-F1
#
_entry.id   AF-A0A060YAK1-F1
#
_cell.length_a   1.000
_cell.length_b   1.000
_cell.length_c   1.000
_cell.angle_alpha   90.00
_cell.angle_beta   90.00
_cell.angle_gamma   90.00
#
_symmetry.space_group_name_H-M   'P 1'
#
loop_
_entity.id
_entity.type
_entity.pdbx_description
1 polymer ?
#
loop_
_entity_poly.entity_id
_entity_poly.type
_entity_poly.pdbx_seq_one_letter_code
_entity_poly.pdbx_strand_id
1 'polypeptide(L)'
;MFCPDNPSLLNHVPVTVQVLDVNDNPPEIKTDEEVVVCESSRPGQVIQTIAAVDKDDFANGQRFSFSLLSGIPVNPNFTLKDNEDNTASIIARRRRFSRLVQELYELPIVVWDGGEPALSGTSTLTLQVCPCQWNGRVQTCQDERGLLSSAGLSTGALIAILLCIVILLGRCCLGLGNIKPKGMEEVMGQLAGPPPLADYWW
;
A
#
# COMPACT_ATOMS: atom_id res chain seq x y z
N MET A 1 -15.02 43.48 -72.22
CA MET A 1 -14.47 44.08 -70.99
C MET A 1 -13.90 42.93 -70.17
N PHE A 2 -12.61 42.66 -70.30
CA PHE A 2 -11.91 41.65 -69.49
C PHE A 2 -11.12 42.42 -68.43
N CYS A 3 -11.34 42.13 -67.15
CA CYS A 3 -10.44 42.61 -66.09
C CYS A 3 -9.16 41.77 -66.17
N PRO A 4 -7.97 42.36 -66.30
CA PRO A 4 -6.73 41.59 -66.28
C PRO A 4 -6.55 40.98 -64.88
N ASP A 5 -6.15 39.72 -64.84
CA ASP A 5 -5.81 38.99 -63.62
C ASP A 5 -4.83 39.82 -62.78
N ASN A 6 -5.20 40.11 -61.53
CA ASN A 6 -4.32 40.74 -60.56
C ASN A 6 -3.55 39.61 -59.84
N PRO A 7 -2.30 39.30 -60.21
CA PRO A 7 -1.56 38.22 -59.58
C PRO A 7 -1.31 38.61 -58.11
N SER A 8 -1.84 37.79 -57.19
CA SER A 8 -1.57 37.94 -55.76
C SER A 8 -0.06 37.81 -55.51
N LEU A 9 0.59 38.92 -55.16
CA LEU A 9 1.98 38.91 -54.72
C LEU A 9 2.04 38.30 -53.32
N LEU A 10 2.54 37.07 -53.23
CA LEU A 10 2.78 36.38 -51.97
C LEU A 10 4.27 36.45 -51.63
N ASN A 11 4.58 36.82 -50.39
CA ASN A 11 5.92 36.79 -49.85
C ASN A 11 5.90 35.99 -48.53
N HIS A 12 6.87 35.10 -48.37
CA HIS A 12 7.00 34.27 -47.17
C HIS A 12 8.35 34.56 -46.51
N VAL A 13 8.34 34.74 -45.20
CA VAL A 13 9.55 34.92 -44.38
C VAL A 13 9.58 33.79 -43.34
N PRO A 14 10.68 33.03 -43.22
CA PRO A 14 10.80 32.02 -42.18
C PRO A 14 10.89 32.69 -40.81
N VAL A 15 10.06 32.24 -39.87
CA VAL A 15 10.09 32.66 -38.47
C VAL A 15 10.44 31.45 -37.63
N THR A 16 11.47 31.58 -36.81
CA THR A 16 11.81 30.56 -35.80
C THR A 16 11.21 30.99 -34.47
N VAL A 17 10.32 30.17 -33.92
CA VAL A 17 9.75 30.35 -32.59
C VAL A 17 10.41 29.34 -31.66
N GLN A 18 11.04 29.83 -30.59
CA GLN A 18 11.52 28.99 -29.51
C GLN A 18 10.54 29.08 -28.35
N VAL A 19 10.04 27.93 -27.91
CA VAL A 19 9.21 27.84 -26.71
C VAL A 19 10.15 27.63 -25.54
N LEU A 20 10.06 28.51 -24.54
CA LEU A 20 10.79 28.39 -23.28
C LEU A 20 9.86 27.78 -22.24
N ASP A 21 10.42 26.92 -21.41
CA ASP A 21 9.71 26.36 -20.28
C ASP A 21 9.55 27.41 -19.17
N VAL A 22 8.43 27.36 -18.46
CA VAL A 22 8.10 28.25 -17.35
C VAL A 22 7.87 27.39 -16.12
N ASN A 23 8.29 27.84 -14.94
CA ASN A 23 8.07 27.11 -13.69
C ASN A 23 6.57 27.03 -13.37
N ASP A 24 5.92 25.91 -13.72
CA ASP A 24 4.50 25.67 -13.54
C ASP A 24 4.16 24.35 -12.85
N ASN A 25 5.17 23.51 -12.58
CA ASN A 25 5.04 22.29 -11.79
C ASN A 25 5.67 22.47 -10.41
N PRO A 26 4.96 22.12 -9.32
CA PRO A 26 5.56 22.14 -7.99
C PRO A 26 6.45 20.89 -7.76
N PRO A 27 7.49 21.01 -6.92
CA PRO A 27 8.35 19.88 -6.61
C PRO A 27 7.66 18.82 -5.74
N GLU A 28 8.05 17.56 -5.92
CA GLU A 28 7.54 16.39 -5.21
C GLU A 28 8.70 15.60 -4.56
N ILE A 29 8.44 14.97 -3.41
CA ILE A 29 9.43 14.08 -2.78
C ILE A 29 9.41 12.72 -3.45
N LYS A 30 10.56 12.22 -3.87
CA LYS A 30 10.71 10.87 -4.42
C LYS A 30 10.97 9.87 -3.29
N THR A 31 9.99 9.02 -3.01
CA THR A 31 10.14 7.85 -2.12
C THR A 31 9.50 6.62 -2.75
N ASP A 32 10.34 5.69 -3.22
CA ASP A 32 9.89 4.41 -3.79
C ASP A 32 9.72 3.31 -2.72
N GLU A 33 10.15 3.59 -1.47
CA GLU A 33 10.24 2.62 -0.38
C GLU A 33 9.60 3.15 0.91
N GLU A 34 9.12 2.22 1.73
CA GLU A 34 8.61 2.52 3.06
C GLU A 34 9.75 2.97 3.98
N VAL A 35 9.54 4.06 4.73
CA VAL A 35 10.55 4.60 5.64
C VAL A 35 10.51 3.84 6.96
N VAL A 36 11.54 3.04 7.21
CA VAL A 36 11.62 2.23 8.43
C VAL A 36 12.48 2.88 9.50
N VAL A 37 11.93 3.00 10.70
CA VAL A 37 12.62 3.49 11.91
C VAL A 37 12.97 2.31 12.79
N CYS A 38 14.26 2.19 13.10
CA CYS A 38 14.68 1.13 13.99
C CYS A 38 14.27 1.41 15.45
N GLU A 39 13.73 0.42 16.17
CA GLU A 39 13.45 0.56 17.62
C GLU A 39 14.71 0.94 18.43
N SER A 40 15.87 0.45 17.98
CA SER A 40 17.17 0.74 18.59
C SER A 40 17.83 2.05 18.09
N SER A 41 17.12 2.85 17.26
CA SER A 41 17.63 4.12 16.74
C SER A 41 18.00 5.07 17.88
N ARG A 42 19.15 5.75 17.71
CA ARG A 42 19.68 6.70 18.69
C ARG A 42 19.49 8.15 18.20
N PRO A 43 19.46 9.15 19.09
CA PRO A 43 19.42 10.54 18.68
C PRO A 43 20.63 10.86 17.80
N GLY A 44 20.41 11.60 16.72
CA GLY A 44 21.43 11.94 15.72
C GLY A 44 21.62 10.88 14.62
N GLN A 45 20.98 9.71 14.72
CA GLN A 45 21.03 8.71 13.66
C GLN A 45 20.18 9.15 12.46
N VAL A 46 20.77 9.07 11.26
CA VAL A 46 20.03 9.23 10.00
C VAL A 46 19.17 7.99 9.78
N ILE A 47 17.87 8.22 9.59
CA ILE A 47 16.87 7.18 9.33
C ILE A 47 16.78 6.93 7.84
N GLN A 48 16.57 7.99 7.07
CA GLN A 48 16.42 7.96 5.63
C GLN A 48 16.91 9.28 5.04
N THR A 49 17.49 9.20 3.84
CA THR A 49 17.74 10.36 3.00
C THR A 49 16.71 10.36 1.88
N ILE A 50 16.04 11.48 1.69
CA ILE A 50 15.01 11.70 0.67
C ILE A 50 15.53 12.68 -0.38
N ALA A 51 15.01 12.59 -1.59
CA ALA A 51 15.30 13.52 -2.67
C ALA A 51 13.99 14.11 -3.20
N ALA A 52 14.08 15.28 -3.83
CA ALA A 52 12.95 15.86 -4.55
C ALA A 52 13.15 15.79 -6.06
N VAL A 53 12.04 15.82 -6.77
CA VAL A 53 11.96 15.82 -8.24
C VAL A 53 10.90 16.82 -8.66
N ASP A 54 11.08 17.37 -9.86
CA ASP A 54 10.13 18.26 -10.51
C ASP A 54 10.09 17.90 -12.00
N LYS A 55 9.01 18.26 -12.67
CA LYS A 55 8.77 17.97 -14.08
C LYS A 55 9.21 19.11 -15.00
N ASP A 56 9.51 20.28 -14.45
CA ASP A 56 9.97 21.45 -15.19
C ASP A 56 11.43 21.29 -15.71
N ASP A 57 11.70 21.86 -16.88
CA ASP A 57 12.97 21.74 -17.61
C ASP A 57 13.91 22.90 -17.27
N PHE A 58 14.63 22.76 -16.17
CA PHE A 58 15.61 23.76 -15.74
C PHE A 58 16.94 23.58 -16.48
N ALA A 59 17.30 24.57 -17.29
CA ALA A 59 18.54 24.61 -18.08
C ALA A 59 19.84 24.36 -17.27
N ASN A 60 19.86 24.62 -15.96
CA ASN A 60 21.02 24.42 -15.07
C ASN A 60 20.77 23.41 -13.94
N GLY A 61 19.66 22.67 -13.98
CA GLY A 61 19.17 21.87 -12.86
C GLY A 61 18.50 22.73 -11.78
N GLN A 62 17.47 22.17 -11.15
CA GLN A 62 16.71 22.85 -10.11
C GLN A 62 17.37 22.64 -8.76
N ARG A 63 17.32 23.66 -7.89
CA ARG A 63 17.74 23.55 -6.50
C ARG A 63 16.51 23.41 -5.63
N PHE A 64 16.50 22.41 -4.76
CA PHE A 64 15.43 22.21 -3.80
C PHE A 64 15.85 22.65 -2.40
N SER A 65 14.89 23.18 -1.65
CA SER A 65 15.04 23.45 -0.22
C SER A 65 13.99 22.66 0.56
N PHE A 66 14.36 22.12 1.72
CA PHE A 66 13.48 21.24 2.49
C PHE A 66 13.22 21.76 3.90
N SER A 67 11.99 21.59 4.40
CA SER A 67 11.69 21.80 5.81
C SER A 67 10.57 20.89 6.30
N LEU A 68 10.47 20.74 7.62
CA LEU A 68 9.21 20.28 8.22
C LEU A 68 8.16 21.38 8.07
N LEU A 69 6.90 20.98 7.96
CA LEU A 69 5.78 21.92 7.88
C LEU A 69 5.80 22.89 9.07
N SER A 70 5.80 24.18 8.77
CA SER A 70 5.73 25.25 9.78
C SER A 70 4.30 25.39 10.33
N GLY A 71 4.17 25.85 11.58
CA GLY A 71 2.85 26.09 12.19
C GLY A 71 2.27 24.90 12.99
N ILE A 72 2.98 23.76 13.00
CA ILE A 72 2.74 22.67 13.94
C ILE A 72 3.79 22.68 15.07
N PRO A 73 3.46 22.13 16.26
CA PRO A 73 4.44 21.97 17.32
C PRO A 73 5.70 21.26 16.83
N VAL A 74 6.86 21.72 17.29
CA VAL A 74 8.15 21.15 16.91
C VAL A 74 8.14 19.64 17.16
N ASN A 75 8.46 18.85 16.12
CA ASN A 75 8.46 17.40 16.22
C ASN A 75 9.51 16.93 17.26
N PRO A 76 9.09 16.21 18.32
CA PRO A 76 10.01 15.74 19.35
C PRO A 76 10.77 14.47 18.95
N ASN A 77 10.29 13.75 17.93
CA ASN A 77 10.78 12.44 17.54
C ASN A 77 11.80 12.52 16.40
N PHE A 78 11.61 13.44 15.45
CA PHE A 78 12.43 13.59 14.26
C PHE A 78 12.80 15.04 13.98
N THR A 79 13.89 15.24 13.25
CA THR A 79 14.26 16.51 12.64
C THR A 79 14.66 16.26 11.19
N LEU A 80 14.57 17.30 10.37
CA LEU A 80 14.95 17.26 8.97
C LEU A 80 16.18 18.15 8.79
N LYS A 81 17.21 17.61 8.14
CA LYS A 81 18.40 18.34 7.76
C LYS A 81 18.45 18.44 6.25
N ASP A 82 18.39 19.65 5.72
CA ASP A 82 18.71 19.91 4.31
C ASP A 82 20.21 19.67 4.09
N ASN A 83 20.55 18.84 3.11
CA ASN A 83 21.94 18.51 2.78
C ASN A 83 22.54 19.44 1.71
N GLU A 84 21.75 20.38 1.19
CA GLU A 84 22.15 21.36 0.17
C GLU A 84 22.57 20.74 -1.18
N ASP A 85 22.23 19.47 -1.40
CA ASP A 85 22.55 18.66 -2.59
C ASP A 85 21.29 18.06 -3.22
N ASN A 86 20.15 18.75 -3.12
CA ASN A 86 18.81 18.29 -3.51
C ASN A 86 18.30 17.07 -2.73
N THR A 87 18.95 16.76 -1.59
CA THR A 87 18.48 15.76 -0.65
C THR A 87 18.28 16.34 0.75
N ALA A 88 17.47 15.66 1.55
CA ALA A 88 17.33 15.94 2.97
C ALA A 88 17.41 14.65 3.78
N SER A 89 18.06 14.71 4.94
CA SER A 89 18.16 13.58 5.87
C SER A 89 17.18 13.72 7.01
N ILE A 90 16.37 12.68 7.21
CA ILE A 90 15.50 12.53 8.37
C ILE A 90 16.33 11.96 9.50
N ILE A 91 16.41 12.68 10.62
CA ILE A 91 17.28 12.35 11.74
C ILE A 91 16.44 12.07 12.98
N ALA A 92 16.73 10.96 13.67
CA ALA A 92 16.13 10.65 14.95
C ALA A 92 16.53 11.69 16.00
N ARG A 93 15.55 12.23 16.73
CA ARG A 93 15.76 13.16 17.85
C ARG A 93 15.53 12.48 19.21
N ARG A 94 14.65 11.47 19.24
CA ARG A 94 14.30 10.73 20.45
C ARG A 94 15.30 9.60 20.75
N ARG A 95 15.43 9.26 22.03
CA ARG A 95 16.40 8.24 22.51
C ARG A 95 16.02 6.79 22.23
N ARG A 96 14.74 6.46 22.06
CA ARG A 96 14.23 5.12 21.76
C ARG A 96 12.87 5.20 21.08
N PHE A 97 12.64 4.29 20.15
CA PHE A 97 11.34 4.02 19.54
C PHE A 97 10.83 2.67 20.04
N SER A 98 9.51 2.51 20.09
CA SER A 98 8.86 1.25 20.48
C SER A 98 7.60 1.12 19.66
N ARG A 99 7.52 0.07 18.83
CA ARG A 99 6.34 -0.20 18.01
C ARG A 99 5.09 -0.44 18.86
N LEU A 100 5.28 -0.93 20.11
CA LEU A 100 4.19 -1.15 21.07
C LEU A 100 3.59 0.17 21.60
N VAL A 101 4.34 1.27 21.57
CA VAL A 101 3.87 2.58 22.02
C VAL A 101 3.31 3.36 20.83
N GLN A 102 4.07 3.39 19.73
CA GLN A 102 3.67 4.05 18.50
C GLN A 102 4.46 3.43 17.34
N GLU A 103 3.72 2.73 16.47
CA GLU A 103 4.27 2.06 15.29
C GLU A 103 4.46 3.01 14.12
N LEU A 104 3.48 3.88 13.84
CA LEU A 104 3.50 4.78 12.70
C LEU A 104 3.67 6.23 13.14
N TYR A 105 4.52 6.96 12.43
CA TYR A 105 4.70 8.40 12.57
C TYR A 105 4.49 9.08 11.23
N GLU A 106 3.79 10.20 11.23
CA GLU A 106 3.60 11.03 10.05
C GLU A 106 4.51 12.25 10.12
N LEU A 107 5.25 12.50 9.04
CA LEU A 107 6.18 13.60 8.93
C LEU A 107 5.85 14.44 7.68
N PRO A 108 5.09 15.54 7.84
CA PRO A 108 4.82 16.46 6.74
C PRO A 108 6.08 17.26 6.42
N ILE A 109 6.57 17.07 5.20
CA ILE A 109 7.76 17.74 4.67
C ILE A 109 7.30 18.64 3.52
N VAL A 110 7.81 19.86 3.55
CA VAL A 110 7.63 20.85 2.49
C VAL A 110 8.92 20.95 1.70
N VAL A 111 8.80 20.98 0.39
CA VAL A 111 9.90 21.22 -0.54
C VAL A 111 9.58 22.42 -1.40
N TRP A 112 10.56 23.30 -1.58
CA TRP A 112 10.51 24.46 -2.46
C TRP A 112 11.48 24.28 -3.61
N ASP A 113 11.09 24.75 -4.78
CA ASP A 113 11.98 24.91 -5.91
C ASP A 113 12.75 26.24 -5.86
N GLY A 114 13.66 26.40 -6.81
CA GLY A 114 14.35 27.65 -7.10
C GLY A 114 13.83 28.35 -8.37
N GLY A 115 12.61 28.04 -8.81
CA GLY A 115 12.01 28.65 -9.99
C GLY A 115 11.47 30.06 -9.72
N GLU A 116 11.03 30.74 -10.78
CA GLU A 116 10.44 32.07 -10.70
C GLU A 116 9.09 32.10 -11.47
N PRO A 117 7.95 32.22 -10.78
CA PRO A 117 7.80 32.30 -9.32
C PRO A 117 8.15 30.98 -8.64
N ALA A 118 8.65 31.03 -7.40
CA ALA A 118 8.96 29.82 -6.66
C ALA A 118 7.68 29.05 -6.28
N LEU A 119 7.66 27.74 -6.53
CA LEU A 119 6.58 26.85 -6.14
C LEU A 119 7.02 25.91 -5.00
N SER A 120 6.04 25.32 -4.33
CA SER A 120 6.29 24.41 -3.22
C SER A 120 5.31 23.25 -3.21
N GLY A 121 5.81 22.06 -2.90
CA GLY A 121 5.02 20.86 -2.65
C GLY A 121 5.09 20.44 -1.19
N THR A 122 4.02 19.83 -0.68
CA THR A 122 3.99 19.23 0.64
C THR A 122 3.66 17.75 0.52
N SER A 123 4.45 16.89 1.16
CA SER A 123 4.21 15.45 1.22
C SER A 123 4.39 14.95 2.65
N THR A 124 3.47 14.08 3.09
CA THR A 124 3.55 13.46 4.40
C THR A 124 4.18 12.09 4.26
N LEU A 125 5.37 11.91 4.84
CA LEU A 125 6.02 10.61 4.89
C LEU A 125 5.53 9.83 6.11
N THR A 126 5.21 8.56 5.90
CA THR A 126 4.87 7.61 6.96
C THR A 126 6.11 6.81 7.34
N LEU A 127 6.49 6.90 8.61
CA LEU A 127 7.63 6.22 9.18
C LEU A 127 7.15 5.07 10.06
N GLN A 128 7.53 3.83 9.73
CA GLN A 128 7.15 2.64 10.49
C GLN A 128 8.27 2.16 11.43
N VAL A 129 7.96 1.99 12.70
CA VAL A 129 8.90 1.49 13.71
C VAL A 129 8.98 -0.03 13.68
N CYS A 130 10.17 -0.56 13.46
CA CYS A 130 10.39 -2.01 13.36
C CYS A 130 11.56 -2.52 14.22
N PRO A 131 11.49 -3.78 14.65
CA PRO A 131 12.60 -4.42 15.33
C PRO A 131 13.76 -4.59 14.33
N CYS A 132 14.99 -4.37 14.79
CA CYS A 132 16.17 -4.50 13.93
C CYS A 132 17.18 -5.46 14.55
N GLN A 133 17.80 -6.26 13.69
CA GLN A 133 18.99 -7.02 14.07
C GLN A 133 20.23 -6.13 14.06
N TRP A 134 21.19 -6.48 14.92
CA TRP A 134 22.48 -5.79 15.10
C TRP A 134 23.34 -5.72 13.81
N ASN A 135 23.00 -6.50 12.78
CA ASN A 135 23.82 -6.65 11.57
C ASN A 135 23.61 -5.51 10.54
N GLY A 136 22.91 -4.43 10.91
CA GLY A 136 22.77 -3.23 10.08
C GLY A 136 21.89 -3.38 8.83
N ARG A 137 21.27 -4.55 8.63
CA ARG A 137 20.21 -4.75 7.65
C ARG A 137 18.88 -4.57 8.35
N VAL A 138 18.17 -3.50 8.00
CA VAL A 138 16.75 -3.37 8.33
C VAL A 138 16.06 -4.53 7.63
N GLN A 139 15.70 -5.56 8.39
CA GLN A 139 14.74 -6.54 7.93
C GLN A 139 13.42 -5.78 7.84
N THR A 140 12.83 -5.83 6.66
CA THR A 140 11.50 -5.31 6.33
C THR A 140 10.54 -5.42 7.50
N CYS A 141 9.69 -4.41 7.66
CA CYS A 141 8.53 -4.44 8.54
C CYS A 141 7.48 -5.45 8.06
N GLN A 142 7.90 -6.67 7.71
CA GLN A 142 6.98 -7.73 7.38
C GLN A 142 6.41 -8.25 8.68
N ASP A 143 5.17 -7.86 8.91
CA ASP A 143 4.22 -8.69 9.62
C ASP A 143 4.33 -10.13 9.08
N GLU A 144 4.72 -11.08 9.93
CA GLU A 144 4.44 -12.50 9.73
C GLU A 144 2.91 -12.80 9.66
N ARG A 145 2.05 -11.77 9.65
CA ARG A 145 0.60 -11.87 9.48
C ARG A 145 0.14 -11.96 8.02
N GLY A 146 1.08 -11.98 7.06
CA GLY A 146 0.79 -12.17 5.63
C GLY A 146 0.71 -13.62 5.13
N LEU A 147 1.04 -14.63 5.94
CA LEU A 147 1.03 -16.05 5.49
C LEU A 147 -0.15 -16.89 5.98
N LEU A 148 -1.12 -16.29 6.68
CA LEU A 148 -2.40 -16.95 6.99
C LEU A 148 -3.57 -16.40 6.16
N SER A 149 -3.29 -15.87 4.96
CA SER A 149 -4.31 -15.63 3.94
C SER A 149 -4.37 -16.73 2.87
N SER A 150 -3.82 -17.91 3.16
CA SER A 150 -4.44 -19.12 2.63
C SER A 150 -5.54 -19.49 3.64
N ALA A 151 -6.76 -19.70 3.15
CA ALA A 151 -7.76 -20.45 3.87
C ALA A 151 -7.21 -21.87 4.09
N GLY A 152 -6.29 -22.01 5.04
CA GLY A 152 -5.74 -23.27 5.48
C GLY A 152 -6.79 -23.91 6.35
N LEU A 153 -7.55 -24.85 5.79
CA LEU A 153 -8.19 -25.86 6.61
C LEU A 153 -7.15 -26.32 7.62
N SER A 154 -7.46 -26.16 8.91
CA SER A 154 -6.66 -26.68 10.01
C SER A 154 -6.10 -28.04 9.60
N THR A 155 -4.83 -28.33 9.85
CA THR A 155 -4.21 -29.61 9.49
C THR A 155 -5.06 -30.79 9.98
N GLY A 156 -5.84 -30.60 11.05
CA GLY A 156 -6.87 -31.54 11.51
C GLY A 156 -8.10 -31.68 10.59
N ALA A 157 -8.57 -30.62 9.95
CA ALA A 157 -9.65 -30.66 8.96
C ALA A 157 -9.23 -31.37 7.66
N LEU A 158 -7.97 -31.22 7.21
CA LEU A 158 -7.44 -31.99 6.08
C LEU A 158 -7.40 -33.49 6.39
N ILE A 159 -6.94 -33.88 7.59
CA ILE A 159 -6.95 -35.28 8.04
C ILE A 159 -8.39 -35.81 8.11
N ALA A 160 -9.33 -35.03 8.66
CA ALA A 160 -10.73 -35.42 8.74
C ALA A 160 -11.36 -35.62 7.36
N ILE A 161 -11.07 -34.74 6.39
CA ILE A 161 -11.57 -34.86 5.02
C ILE A 161 -10.97 -36.09 4.33
N LEU A 162 -9.66 -36.32 4.45
CA LEU A 162 -9.02 -37.50 3.87
C LEU A 162 -9.58 -38.80 4.47
N LEU A 163 -9.75 -38.86 5.79
CA LEU A 163 -10.39 -40.00 6.44
C LEU A 163 -11.83 -40.19 5.96
N CYS A 164 -12.60 -39.09 5.82
CA CYS A 164 -13.97 -39.16 5.34
C CYS A 164 -14.06 -39.67 3.89
N ILE A 165 -13.18 -39.18 3.01
CA ILE A 165 -13.08 -39.66 1.62
C ILE A 165 -12.70 -41.15 1.58
N VAL A 166 -11.72 -41.59 2.37
CA VAL A 166 -11.32 -43.00 2.43
C VAL A 166 -12.46 -43.88 2.94
N ILE A 167 -13.22 -43.43 3.95
CA ILE A 167 -14.39 -44.16 4.46
C ILE A 167 -15.49 -44.21 3.40
N LEU A 168 -15.79 -43.11 2.71
CA LEU A 168 -16.81 -43.06 1.66
C LEU A 168 -16.43 -43.95 0.47
N LEU A 169 -15.18 -43.88 0.01
CA LEU A 169 -14.68 -44.76 -1.05
C LEU A 169 -14.65 -46.22 -0.61
N GLY A 170 -14.22 -46.51 0.63
CA GLY A 170 -14.25 -47.85 1.20
C GLY A 170 -15.68 -48.42 1.30
N ARG A 171 -16.65 -47.60 1.71
CA ARG A 171 -18.07 -47.98 1.73
C ARG A 171 -18.68 -48.10 0.34
N CYS A 172 -18.22 -47.34 -0.65
CA CYS A 172 -18.58 -47.56 -2.06
C CYS A 172 -18.02 -48.90 -2.57
N CYS A 173 -16.76 -49.22 -2.30
CA CYS A 173 -16.14 -50.48 -2.71
C CYS A 173 -16.75 -51.69 -1.98
N LEU A 174 -17.12 -51.56 -0.69
CA LEU A 174 -17.80 -52.61 0.08
C LEU A 174 -19.31 -52.70 -0.22
N GLY A 175 -19.95 -51.58 -0.59
CA GLY A 175 -21.39 -51.48 -0.87
C GLY A 175 -21.78 -51.88 -2.30
N LEU A 176 -20.84 -51.89 -3.24
CA LEU A 176 -21.05 -52.40 -4.60
C LEU A 176 -21.00 -53.94 -4.70
N GLY A 177 -20.73 -54.64 -3.60
CA GLY A 177 -20.67 -56.10 -3.54
C GLY A 177 -21.97 -56.81 -3.15
N ASN A 178 -23.05 -56.12 -2.75
CA ASN A 178 -24.22 -56.80 -2.17
C ASN A 178 -25.56 -56.05 -2.27
N ILE A 179 -25.96 -55.62 -3.48
CA ILE A 179 -27.35 -55.19 -3.71
C ILE A 179 -27.96 -56.04 -4.83
N LYS A 180 -28.68 -57.09 -4.40
CA LYS A 180 -29.56 -57.91 -5.23
C LYS A 180 -30.74 -57.03 -5.68
N PRO A 181 -31.05 -56.92 -6.99
CA PRO A 181 -32.15 -56.05 -7.43
C PRO A 181 -33.48 -56.67 -7.00
N LYS A 182 -34.26 -55.95 -6.18
CA LYS A 182 -35.64 -56.31 -5.86
C LYS A 182 -36.56 -55.13 -6.13
N GLY A 183 -37.29 -55.28 -7.24
CA GLY A 183 -38.74 -55.14 -7.34
C GLY A 183 -39.39 -53.92 -6.69
N MET A 184 -39.83 -53.02 -7.55
CA MET A 184 -40.76 -51.92 -7.32
C MET A 184 -42.16 -52.47 -7.01
N GLU A 185 -42.64 -52.40 -5.76
CA GLU A 185 -44.06 -52.35 -5.42
C GLU A 185 -44.28 -51.96 -3.94
N GLU A 186 -45.44 -51.35 -3.67
CA GLU A 186 -45.98 -50.89 -2.37
C GLU A 186 -45.49 -49.54 -1.79
N VAL A 187 -45.92 -48.51 -2.52
CA VAL A 187 -46.46 -47.27 -1.95
C VAL A 187 -47.77 -47.52 -1.18
N MET A 188 -47.95 -46.79 -0.07
CA MET A 188 -49.19 -46.43 0.64
C MET A 188 -49.78 -47.38 1.71
N GLY A 189 -49.90 -46.83 2.93
CA GLY A 189 -50.81 -47.27 3.99
C GLY A 189 -50.10 -47.45 5.34
N GLN A 190 -50.57 -47.01 6.51
CA GLN A 190 -51.70 -46.18 6.94
C GLN A 190 -51.52 -45.98 8.46
N LEU A 191 -51.92 -44.80 8.97
CA LEU A 191 -52.53 -44.57 10.28
C LEU A 191 -51.69 -44.77 11.57
N ALA A 192 -51.09 -43.68 12.05
CA ALA A 192 -50.81 -43.49 13.48
C ALA A 192 -51.96 -42.65 14.10
N GLY A 193 -52.75 -43.27 14.98
CA GLY A 193 -53.69 -42.56 15.87
C GLY A 193 -52.99 -42.08 17.16
N PRO A 194 -53.42 -40.97 17.78
CA PRO A 194 -52.77 -40.43 18.98
C PRO A 194 -53.29 -41.09 20.27
N PRO A 195 -52.45 -41.25 21.32
CA PRO A 195 -52.93 -41.62 22.65
C PRO A 195 -53.42 -40.38 23.44
N PRO A 196 -54.50 -40.49 24.24
CA PRO A 196 -54.98 -39.43 25.12
C PRO A 196 -54.48 -39.59 26.57
N LEU A 197 -54.66 -38.53 27.37
CA LEU A 197 -54.92 -38.44 28.83
C LEU A 197 -54.31 -37.09 29.33
N ALA A 198 -55.08 -36.03 29.59
CA ALA A 198 -55.95 -35.79 30.76
C ALA A 198 -55.16 -35.70 32.08
N ASP A 199 -54.92 -34.48 32.60
CA ASP A 199 -55.67 -33.93 33.75
C ASP A 199 -55.17 -32.52 34.15
N TYR A 200 -56.02 -31.83 34.91
CA TYR A 200 -56.18 -30.38 35.04
C TYR A 200 -55.72 -29.78 36.41
N TRP A 201 -55.69 -28.44 36.45
CA TRP A 201 -55.80 -27.49 37.59
C TRP A 201 -54.50 -27.26 38.40
N TRP A 202 -54.00 -26.02 38.62
CA TRP A 202 -54.57 -24.67 38.66
C TRP A 202 -53.64 -23.65 37.99
#